data_AF-A0A8S2W6I7-F1
#
_entry.id   AF-A0A8S2W6I7-F1
#
_cell.length_a   1.000
_cell.length_b   1.000
_cell.length_c   1.000
_cell.angle_alpha   90.00
_cell.angle_beta   90.00
_cell.angle_gamma   90.00
#
_symmetry.space_group_name_H-M   'P 1'
#
loop_
_entity.id
_entity.type
_entity.pdbx_description
1 polymer ?
#
loop_
_entity_poly.entity_id
_entity_poly.type
_entity_poly.pdbx_seq_one_letter_code
_entity_poly.pdbx_strand_id
1 'polypeptide(L)' 'MLQTRQPNDPEIGTSLNSIAAVHAKTGNYIQAEESFKKAFEIWKQAYGEDNPKVAMCL' A
#
# COMPACT_ATOMS: atom_id res chain seq x y z
N MET A 1 -12.66 21.49 -8.22
CA MET A 1 -11.21 21.51 -7.94
C MET A 1 -10.78 20.07 -7.76
N LEU A 2 -9.96 19.54 -8.65
CA LEU A 2 -9.44 18.18 -8.52
C LEU A 2 -8.58 18.16 -7.27
N GLN A 3 -9.06 17.56 -6.18
CA GLN A 3 -8.25 17.29 -4.99
C GLN A 3 -7.06 16.45 -5.48
N THR A 4 -5.90 17.08 -5.54
CA THR A 4 -4.62 16.37 -5.70
C THR A 4 -4.53 15.41 -4.54
N ARG A 5 -4.84 14.12 -4.78
CA ARG A 5 -4.67 13.05 -3.79
C ARG A 5 -3.28 13.22 -3.19
N GLN A 6 -3.22 13.49 -1.89
CA GLN A 6 -1.94 13.68 -1.22
C GLN A 6 -1.11 12.40 -1.37
N PRO A 7 0.22 12.46 -1.36
CA PRO A 7 1.08 11.26 -1.45
C PRO A 7 0.75 10.17 -0.42
N ASN A 8 0.10 10.56 0.68
CA ASN A 8 -0.33 9.70 1.78
C ASN A 8 -1.82 9.38 1.76
N ASP A 9 -2.50 9.58 0.63
CA ASP A 9 -3.90 9.20 0.48
C ASP A 9 -4.01 7.67 0.63
N PRO A 10 -4.76 7.15 1.62
CA PRO A 10 -4.86 5.71 1.85
C PRO A 10 -5.48 4.92 0.68
N GLU A 11 -6.14 5.57 -0.29
CA GLU A 11 -6.55 4.94 -1.55
C GLU A 11 -5.35 4.57 -2.43
N ILE A 12 -4.25 5.33 -2.36
CA ILE A 12 -2.98 4.99 -3.01
C ILE A 12 -2.40 3.71 -2.38
N GLY A 13 -2.44 3.60 -1.04
CA GLY A 13 -2.02 2.39 -0.34
C GLY A 13 -2.81 1.15 -0.76
N THR A 14 -4.13 1.29 -0.94
CA THR A 14 -5.00 0.20 -1.43
C THR A 14 -4.66 -0.24 -2.84
N SER A 15 -4.34 0.71 -3.71
CA SER A 15 -3.93 0.44 -5.09
C SER A 15 -2.59 -0.29 -5.14
N LEU A 16 -1.62 0.16 -4.33
CA LEU A 16 -0.29 -0.47 -4.22
C LEU A 16 -0.37 -1.89 -3.66
N ASN A 17 -1.20 -2.13 -2.65
CA ASN A 17 -1.45 -3.47 -2.12
C ASN A 17 -2.00 -4.43 -3.20
N SER A 18 -2.89 -3.91 -4.05
CA SER A 18 -3.45 -4.69 -5.17
C SER A 18 -2.38 -5.02 -6.24
N ILE A 19 -1.52 -4.04 -6.57
CA ILE A 19 -0.38 -4.24 -7.49
C ILE A 19 0.62 -5.25 -6.92
N ALA A 20 0.90 -5.16 -5.62
CA ALA A 20 1.78 -6.08 -4.91
C ALA A 20 1.27 -7.53 -5.00
N ALA A 21 -0.03 -7.73 -4.78
CA ALA A 21 -0.66 -9.04 -4.92
C ALA A 21 -0.57 -9.61 -6.35
N VAL A 22 -0.69 -8.76 -7.37
CA VAL A 22 -0.51 -9.18 -8.78
C VAL A 22 0.95 -9.56 -9.05
N HIS A 23 1.90 -8.79 -8.55
CA HIS A 23 3.33 -9.12 -8.66
C HIS A 23 3.67 -10.44 -7.96
N ALA A 24 3.14 -10.68 -6.75
CA ALA A 24 3.33 -11.94 -6.03
C ALA A 24 2.75 -13.13 -6.82
N LYS A 25 1.55 -12.99 -7.38
CA LYS A 25 0.91 -14.03 -8.22
C LYS A 25 1.66 -14.31 -9.52
N THR A 26 2.43 -13.35 -10.02
CA THR A 26 3.20 -13.48 -11.27
C THR A 26 4.67 -13.87 -11.03
N GLY A 27 5.05 -14.16 -9.78
CA GLY A 27 6.42 -14.54 -9.40
C GLY A 27 7.40 -13.37 -9.29
N ASN A 28 6.92 -12.13 -9.41
CA ASN A 28 7.72 -10.91 -9.30
C ASN A 28 7.83 -10.46 -7.84
N TYR A 29 8.42 -11.28 -6.98
CA TYR A 29 8.41 -11.08 -5.54
C TYR A 29 9.10 -9.80 -5.07
N ILE A 30 10.16 -9.35 -5.77
CA ILE A 30 10.87 -8.10 -5.43
C ILE A 30 9.93 -6.89 -5.60
N GLN A 31 9.28 -6.78 -6.76
CA GLN A 31 8.32 -5.69 -7.01
C GLN A 31 7.08 -5.78 -6.11
N ALA A 32 6.69 -6.99 -5.72
CA ALA A 32 5.62 -7.19 -4.75
C ALA A 32 6.01 -6.62 -3.37
N GLU A 33 7.18 -6.99 -2.85
CA GLU A 33 7.68 -6.53 -1.56
C GLU A 33 7.82 -5.00 -1.52
N GLU A 34 8.39 -4.39 -2.55
CA GLU A 34 8.49 -2.92 -2.65
C GLU A 34 7.11 -2.24 -2.63
N SER A 35 6.13 -2.84 -3.31
CA SER A 35 4.77 -2.31 -3.37
C SER A 35 4.04 -2.46 -2.03
N PHE A 36 4.19 -3.60 -1.35
CA PHE A 36 3.65 -3.80 0.01
C PHE A 36 4.27 -2.83 1.03
N LYS A 37 5.59 -2.60 0.98
CA LYS A 37 6.26 -1.63 1.86
C LYS A 37 5.75 -0.20 1.65
N LYS A 38 5.56 0.22 0.41
CA LYS A 38 4.98 1.55 0.11
C LYS A 38 3.53 1.67 0.59
N ALA A 39 2.73 0.62 0.40
CA ALA A 39 1.36 0.58 0.91
C ALA A 39 1.32 0.65 2.44
N PHE A 40 2.23 -0.07 3.12
CA PHE A 40 2.38 -0.07 4.57
C PHE A 40 2.67 1.34 5.10
N GLU A 41 3.66 2.04 4.54
CA GLU A 41 4.03 3.38 4.99
C GLU A 41 2.87 4.39 4.81
N ILE A 42 2.14 4.31 3.70
CA ILE A 42 0.98 5.17 3.46
C ILE A 42 -0.12 4.89 4.48
N TRP A 43 -0.47 3.62 4.70
CA TRP A 43 -1.51 3.26 5.66
C TRP A 43 -1.10 3.55 7.10
N LYS A 44 0.17 3.36 7.44
CA LYS A 44 0.72 3.70 8.75
C LYS A 44 0.61 5.20 9.02
N GLN A 45 0.95 6.03 8.03
CA GLN A 45 0.83 7.49 8.15
C GLN A 45 -0.63 7.97 8.16
N ALA A 46 -1.52 7.32 7.38
CA ALA A 46 -2.92 7.73 7.26
C ALA A 46 -3.81 7.24 8.42
N TYR A 47 -3.53 6.07 8.99
CA TYR A 47 -4.41 5.40 9.94
C TYR A 47 -3.79 5.08 11.30
N GLY A 48 -2.47 5.21 11.44
CA GLY A 48 -1.73 4.78 12.64
C GLY A 48 -1.37 3.29 12.63
N GLU A 49 -0.36 2.92 13.41
CA GLU A 49 0.22 1.56 13.44
C GLU A 49 -0.77 0.47 13.88
N ASP A 50 -1.76 0.80 14.71
CA ASP A 50 -2.74 -0.15 15.26
C ASP A 50 -3.90 -0.46 14.29
N ASN A 51 -3.91 0.14 13.10
CA ASN A 51 -5.00 -0.09 12.15
C ASN A 51 -4.88 -1.48 11.48
N PRO A 52 -5.98 -2.27 11.40
CA PRO A 52 -5.96 -3.60 10.75
C PRO A 52 -5.48 -3.59 9.29
N LYS A 53 -5.63 -2.46 8.56
CA LYS A 53 -5.10 -2.33 7.21
C LYS A 53 -3.57 -2.30 7.18
N VAL A 54 -2.95 -1.71 8.18
CA VAL A 54 -1.47 -1.68 8.31
C VAL A 54 -0.93 -3.09 8.53
N ALA A 55 -1.64 -3.91 9.31
CA ALA A 55 -1.29 -5.32 9.51
C ALA A 55 -1.41 -6.18 8.24
N MET A 56 -2.22 -5.79 7.25
CA MET A 56 -2.46 -6.57 6.03
C MET A 56 -1.30 -6.48 5.01
N CYS A 57 -0.39 -5.52 5.17
CA CYS A 57 0.80 -5.38 4.32
C CYS A 57 1.97 -6.29 4.72
N LEU A 58 1.89 -6.94 5.89
CA LEU A 58 2.88 -7.91 6.42
C LEU A 58 2.39 -9.34 6.20
#